data_AF-A0AAW2TA55-F1
#
_entry.id   AF-A0AAW2TA55-F1
#
_cell.length_a   1.000
_cell.length_b   1.000
_cell.length_c   1.000
_cell.angle_alpha   90.00
_cell.angle_beta   90.00
_cell.angle_gamma   90.00
#
_symmetry.space_group_name_H-M   'P 1'
#
loop_
_entity.id
_entity.type
_entity.pdbx_description
1 polymer ?
#
loop_
_entity_poly.entity_id
_entity_poly.type
_entity_poly.pdbx_seq_one_letter_code
_entity_poly.pdbx_strand_id
1 'polypeptide(L)'
;MAWFNPLPTGTIEGFEQLSQHFLHHFAINKRYPKTASYLFTIIQRENESLKEYVQCSFEAVLEVPHVSPKLLASIIQQNLKRGRFKESIARKPPATQEELLIRAERIDRNKRERRQNDLTQYTPLNAPRAKILSVAKQQGLVRWPFPMKDNPKRMTSDKYCHFHIEDIAQRNATT
;
A
#
# COMPACT_ATOMS: atom_id res chain seq x y z
N MET A 1 7.59 5.35 35.34
CA MET A 1 8.56 5.91 36.31
C MET A 1 9.57 4.85 36.77
N ALA A 2 10.07 3.98 35.87
CA ALA A 2 10.91 2.86 36.27
C ALA A 2 12.37 3.25 36.60
N TRP A 3 12.82 4.44 36.21
CA TRP A 3 14.21 4.88 36.38
C TRP A 3 14.45 5.78 37.60
N PHE A 4 13.40 6.45 38.07
CA PHE A 4 13.47 7.42 39.16
C PHE A 4 13.21 6.79 40.53
N ASN A 5 12.18 5.94 40.62
CA ASN A 5 11.76 5.30 41.87
C ASN A 5 12.78 4.33 42.52
N PRO A 6 13.69 3.64 41.79
CA PRO A 6 14.68 2.76 42.42
C PRO A 6 15.92 3.49 42.97
N LEU A 7 16.00 4.82 42.84
CA LEU A 7 17.17 5.56 43.28
C LEU A 7 17.22 5.63 44.82
N PRO A 8 18.36 5.35 45.47
CA PRO A 8 18.50 5.50 46.91
C PRO A 8 18.22 6.94 47.37
N THR A 9 17.71 7.10 48.58
CA THR A 9 17.50 8.42 49.21
C THR A 9 18.82 9.19 49.28
N GLY A 10 18.81 10.45 48.87
CA GLY A 10 20.02 11.30 48.85
C GLY A 10 20.89 11.18 47.59
N THR A 11 20.55 10.29 46.64
CA THR A 11 21.29 10.15 45.37
C THR A 11 21.19 11.38 44.47
N ILE A 12 20.16 12.20 44.65
CA ILE A 12 19.94 13.44 43.90
C ILE A 12 19.96 14.59 44.91
N GLU A 13 21.08 15.30 44.96
CA GLU A 13 21.32 16.41 45.88
C GLU A 13 20.84 17.75 45.32
N GLY A 14 20.39 17.79 44.06
CA GLY A 14 19.88 19.00 43.43
C GLY A 14 19.36 18.81 42.01
N PHE A 15 18.84 19.90 41.45
CA PHE A 15 18.25 19.92 40.11
C PHE A 15 19.24 19.51 39.01
N GLU A 16 20.51 19.88 39.14
CA GLU A 16 21.54 19.55 38.15
C GLU A 16 21.72 18.03 38.03
N GLN A 17 21.90 17.32 39.14
CA GLN A 17 21.99 15.87 39.17
C GLN A 17 20.72 15.20 38.63
N LEU A 18 19.54 15.69 39.02
CA LEU A 18 18.27 15.21 38.49
C LEU A 18 18.22 15.33 36.96
N SER A 19 18.62 16.49 36.43
CA SER A 19 18.62 16.78 34.99
C SER A 19 19.59 15.87 34.23
N GLN A 20 20.75 15.58 34.79
CA GLN A 20 21.74 14.66 34.20
C GLN A 20 21.21 13.23 34.17
N HIS A 21 20.66 12.73 35.28
CA HIS A 21 20.08 11.38 35.31
C HIS A 21 18.88 11.25 34.36
N PHE A 22 18.02 12.26 34.29
CA PHE A 22 16.92 12.32 33.33
C PHE A 22 17.43 12.27 31.89
N LEU A 23 18.37 13.14 31.53
CA LEU A 23 18.92 13.23 30.18
C LEU A 23 19.69 11.96 29.79
N HIS A 24 20.35 11.30 30.75
CA HIS A 24 21.03 10.03 30.53
C HIS A 24 20.03 8.90 30.30
N HIS A 25 19.00 8.79 31.14
CA HIS A 25 18.00 7.74 31.02
C HIS A 25 17.20 7.85 29.71
N PHE A 26 16.84 9.07 29.34
CA PHE A 26 16.14 9.34 28.08
C PHE A 26 17.07 9.72 26.93
N ALA A 27 18.39 9.49 27.06
CA ALA A 27 19.35 9.77 26.00
C ALA A 27 19.01 9.00 24.72
N ILE A 28 18.47 7.78 24.85
CA ILE A 28 18.00 6.97 23.71
C ILE A 28 16.82 7.60 22.96
N ASN A 29 16.07 8.49 23.62
CA ASN A 29 14.98 9.24 23.02
C ASN A 29 15.43 10.58 22.43
N LYS A 30 16.71 10.97 22.56
CA LYS A 30 17.24 12.13 21.85
C LYS A 30 17.14 11.89 20.36
N ARG A 31 16.35 12.71 19.67
CA ARG A 31 16.31 12.73 18.21
C ARG A 31 17.46 13.59 17.71
N TYR A 32 18.43 12.96 17.08
CA TYR A 32 19.44 13.68 16.33
C TYR A 32 18.84 14.19 15.02
N PRO A 33 19.19 15.40 14.57
CA PRO A 33 18.77 15.90 13.27
C PRO A 33 19.15 14.87 12.19
N LYS A 34 18.20 14.54 11.33
CA LYS A 34 18.45 13.61 10.25
C LYS A 34 19.27 14.32 9.17
N THR A 35 20.16 13.60 8.52
CA THR A 35 20.96 14.12 7.41
C THR A 35 20.18 14.08 6.11
N ALA A 36 20.60 14.82 5.07
CA ALA A 36 19.98 14.75 3.75
C ALA A 36 19.94 13.32 3.17
N SER A 37 20.90 12.46 3.53
CA SER A 37 20.91 11.04 3.16
C SER A 37 19.67 10.27 3.63
N TYR A 38 19.05 10.67 4.75
CA TYR A 38 17.82 10.05 5.25
C TYR A 38 16.67 10.18 4.25
N LEU A 39 16.56 11.30 3.54
CA LEU A 39 15.46 11.50 2.58
C LEU A 39 15.51 10.49 1.43
N PHE A 40 16.68 9.94 1.09
CA PHE A 40 16.80 8.87 0.09
C PHE A 40 16.19 7.54 0.54
N THR A 41 15.92 7.37 1.84
CA THR A 41 15.22 6.18 2.37
C THR A 41 13.71 6.29 2.23
N ILE A 42 13.18 7.48 1.93
CA ILE A 42 11.75 7.74 1.77
C ILE A 42 11.34 7.41 0.33
N ILE A 43 11.19 6.11 0.06
CA ILE A 43 10.85 5.55 -1.26
C ILE A 43 9.37 5.20 -1.31
N GLN A 44 8.71 5.47 -2.45
CA GLN A 44 7.30 5.13 -2.63
C GLN A 44 7.06 3.61 -2.57
N ARG A 45 6.24 3.15 -1.62
CA ARG A 45 5.96 1.72 -1.37
C ARG A 45 4.93 1.14 -2.35
N GLU A 46 4.92 -0.17 -2.60
CA GLU A 46 4.08 -0.84 -3.63
C GLU A 46 2.58 -0.46 -3.59
N ASN A 47 1.99 -0.38 -2.41
CA ASN A 47 0.56 -0.10 -2.22
C ASN A 47 0.26 1.32 -1.72
N GLU A 48 1.26 2.20 -1.72
CA GLU A 48 1.13 3.59 -1.30
C GLU A 48 0.69 4.48 -2.47
N SER A 49 -0.32 5.32 -2.22
CA SER A 49 -0.80 6.30 -3.17
C SER A 49 0.23 7.43 -3.37
N LEU A 50 0.09 8.21 -4.46
CA LEU A 50 0.99 9.34 -4.68
C LEU A 50 0.78 10.42 -3.63
N LYS A 51 -0.47 10.66 -3.21
CA LYS A 51 -0.78 11.61 -2.14
C LYS A 51 -0.06 11.26 -0.84
N GLU A 52 -0.20 10.01 -0.37
CA GLU A 52 0.41 9.54 0.88
C GLU A 52 1.93 9.67 0.82
N TYR A 53 2.53 9.19 -0.26
CA TYR A 53 3.97 9.29 -0.47
C TYR A 53 4.49 10.75 -0.42
N VAL A 54 3.81 11.66 -1.13
CA VAL A 54 4.20 13.08 -1.16
C VAL A 54 4.07 13.72 0.23
N GLN A 55 3.01 13.41 0.97
CA GLN A 55 2.84 13.88 2.35
C GLN A 55 3.96 13.38 3.26
N CYS A 56 4.24 12.07 3.27
CA CYS A 56 5.33 11.50 4.05
C CYS A 56 6.70 12.07 3.67
N SER A 57 6.93 12.37 2.39
CA SER A 57 8.16 13.00 1.92
C SER A 57 8.33 14.41 2.49
N PHE A 58 7.27 15.20 2.56
CA PHE A 58 7.32 16.54 3.14
C PHE A 58 7.47 16.52 4.65
N GLU A 59 6.81 15.60 5.36
CA GLU A 59 7.01 15.40 6.79
C GLU A 59 8.47 15.03 7.10
N ALA A 60 9.08 14.16 6.31
CA ALA A 60 10.48 13.77 6.46
C ALA A 60 11.47 14.94 6.28
N VAL A 61 11.13 15.94 5.45
CA VAL A 61 11.96 17.15 5.26
C VAL A 61 12.00 18.01 6.52
N LEU A 62 10.92 18.04 7.31
CA LEU A 62 10.87 18.81 8.56
C LEU A 62 11.88 18.29 9.60
N GLU A 63 12.33 17.04 9.46
CA GLU A 63 13.33 16.41 10.34
C GLU A 63 14.79 16.66 9.88
N VAL A 64 14.98 17.29 8.72
CA VAL A 64 16.29 17.49 8.09
C VAL A 64 16.57 18.99 7.91
N PRO A 65 17.61 19.55 8.54
CA PRO A 65 17.95 20.95 8.39
C PRO A 65 18.54 21.24 6.99
N HIS A 66 18.29 22.47 6.50
CA HIS A 66 18.92 23.04 5.29
C HIS A 66 18.73 22.28 3.97
N VAL A 67 17.55 21.70 3.74
CA VAL A 67 17.22 21.07 2.45
C VAL A 67 16.79 22.13 1.44
N SER A 68 17.56 22.30 0.35
CA SER A 68 17.15 23.21 -0.73
C SER A 68 15.94 22.65 -1.49
N PRO A 69 15.01 23.50 -1.99
CA PRO A 69 13.86 23.05 -2.77
C PRO A 69 14.27 22.24 -4.01
N LYS A 70 15.40 22.59 -4.64
CA LYS A 70 15.95 21.88 -5.79
C LYS A 70 16.41 20.46 -5.42
N LEU A 71 17.14 20.30 -4.31
CA LEU A 71 17.55 18.99 -3.81
C LEU A 71 16.33 18.13 -3.44
N LEU A 72 15.34 18.73 -2.78
CA LEU A 72 14.08 18.06 -2.43
C LEU A 72 13.36 17.54 -3.67
N ALA A 73 13.19 18.37 -4.70
CA ALA A 73 12.57 17.96 -5.95
C ALA A 73 13.31 16.78 -6.61
N SER A 74 14.65 16.80 -6.62
CA SER A 74 15.46 15.70 -7.14
C SER A 74 15.29 14.40 -6.35
N ILE A 75 15.26 14.47 -5.01
CA ILE A 75 15.07 13.31 -4.15
C ILE A 75 13.66 12.72 -4.34
N ILE A 76 12.62 13.54 -4.32
CA ILE A 76 11.24 13.10 -4.57
C ILE A 76 11.15 12.43 -5.94
N GLN A 77 11.69 13.05 -6.98
CA GLN A 77 11.69 12.47 -8.33
C GLN A 77 12.42 11.12 -8.38
N GLN A 78 13.56 11.00 -7.71
CA GLN A 78 14.34 9.76 -7.64
C GLN A 78 13.57 8.64 -6.96
N ASN A 79 12.97 8.95 -5.80
CA ASN A 79 12.31 7.99 -4.91
C ASN A 79 10.90 7.59 -5.36
N LEU A 80 10.32 8.30 -6.32
CA LEU A 80 9.08 7.90 -6.98
C LEU A 80 9.26 6.62 -7.79
N LYS A 81 8.22 5.77 -7.78
CA LYS A 81 8.11 4.68 -8.74
C LYS A 81 8.06 5.21 -10.17
N ARG A 82 8.45 4.36 -11.11
CA ARG A 82 8.28 4.64 -12.54
C ARG A 82 6.79 4.84 -12.86
N GLY A 83 6.50 5.82 -13.71
CA GLY A 83 5.16 6.07 -14.23
C GLY A 83 4.86 7.55 -14.48
N ARG A 84 3.63 7.80 -14.91
CA ARG A 84 3.16 9.11 -15.42
C ARG A 84 3.39 10.28 -14.46
N PHE A 85 3.36 10.05 -13.15
CA PHE A 85 3.62 11.12 -12.19
C PHE A 85 5.09 11.56 -12.23
N LYS A 86 6.03 10.62 -12.15
CA LYS A 86 7.47 10.88 -12.24
C LYS A 86 7.83 11.60 -13.54
N GLU A 87 7.26 11.17 -14.67
CA GLU A 87 7.40 11.82 -15.97
C GLU A 87 6.81 13.24 -15.97
N SER A 88 5.64 13.45 -15.35
CA SER A 88 5.01 14.77 -15.23
C SER A 88 5.86 15.75 -14.41
N ILE A 89 6.55 15.28 -13.37
CA ILE A 89 7.47 16.10 -12.57
C ILE A 89 8.71 16.46 -13.38
N ALA A 90 9.30 15.50 -14.08
CA ALA A 90 10.47 15.73 -14.93
C ALA A 90 10.17 16.76 -16.04
N ARG A 91 9.00 16.66 -16.67
CA ARG A 91 8.59 17.56 -17.76
C ARG A 91 8.29 18.98 -17.29
N LYS A 92 7.62 19.12 -16.14
CA LYS A 92 7.28 20.42 -15.55
C LYS A 92 7.49 20.33 -14.05
N PRO A 93 8.67 20.73 -13.52
CA PRO A 93 8.90 20.74 -12.09
C PRO A 93 7.82 21.54 -11.36
N PRO A 94 7.31 21.07 -10.20
CA PRO A 94 6.36 21.81 -9.39
C PRO A 94 7.03 23.06 -8.80
N ALA A 95 6.33 24.19 -8.79
CA ALA A 95 6.82 25.43 -8.19
C ALA A 95 6.62 25.45 -6.67
N THR A 96 5.58 24.75 -6.18
CA THR A 96 5.24 24.70 -4.76
C THR A 96 4.91 23.27 -4.32
N GLN A 97 5.00 23.04 -3.01
CA GLN A 97 4.57 21.78 -2.38
C GLN A 97 3.08 21.51 -2.61
N GLU A 98 2.24 22.55 -2.54
CA GLU A 98 0.81 22.44 -2.80
C GLU A 98 0.51 22.02 -4.24
N GLU A 99 1.23 22.58 -5.22
CA GLU A 99 1.09 22.15 -6.61
C GLU A 99 1.44 20.66 -6.78
N LEU A 100 2.48 20.17 -6.08
CA LEU A 100 2.86 18.77 -6.13
C LEU A 100 1.76 17.85 -5.57
N LEU A 101 1.17 18.22 -4.42
CA LEU A 101 0.06 17.49 -3.81
C LEU A 101 -1.17 17.44 -4.72
N ILE A 102 -1.58 18.59 -5.26
CA ILE A 102 -2.73 18.67 -6.20
C ILE A 102 -2.51 17.75 -7.40
N ARG A 103 -1.30 17.75 -7.97
CA ARG A 103 -0.96 16.88 -9.11
C ARG A 103 -1.00 15.40 -8.72
N ALA A 104 -0.50 15.04 -7.54
CA ALA A 104 -0.52 13.67 -7.02
C ALA A 104 -1.96 13.16 -6.86
N GLU A 105 -2.80 13.95 -6.18
CA GLU A 105 -4.22 13.64 -5.97
C GLU A 105 -4.99 13.48 -7.28
N ARG A 106 -4.74 14.35 -8.27
CA ARG A 106 -5.35 14.23 -9.59
C ARG A 106 -5.01 12.90 -10.26
N ILE A 107 -3.76 12.45 -10.19
CA ILE A 107 -3.38 11.17 -10.81
C ILE A 107 -3.99 9.99 -10.07
N ASP A 108 -3.99 10.02 -8.73
CA ASP A 108 -4.62 8.96 -7.94
C ASP A 108 -6.13 8.87 -8.21
N ARG A 109 -6.82 10.02 -8.29
CA ARG A 109 -8.23 10.09 -8.67
C ARG A 109 -8.46 9.52 -10.06
N ASN A 110 -7.71 9.96 -11.07
CA ASN A 110 -7.85 9.46 -12.44
C ASN A 110 -7.59 7.94 -12.53
N LYS A 111 -6.66 7.39 -11.72
CA LYS A 111 -6.45 5.94 -11.63
C LYS A 111 -7.65 5.22 -11.04
N ARG A 112 -8.27 5.77 -9.99
CA ARG A 112 -9.49 5.21 -9.38
C ARG A 112 -10.66 5.25 -10.36
N GLU A 113 -10.87 6.38 -11.03
CA GLU A 113 -11.92 6.55 -12.05
C GLU A 113 -11.75 5.57 -13.21
N ARG A 114 -10.52 5.37 -13.72
CA ARG A 114 -10.27 4.34 -14.76
C ARG A 114 -10.62 2.94 -14.29
N ARG A 115 -10.19 2.55 -13.09
CA ARG A 115 -10.54 1.24 -12.50
C ARG A 115 -12.05 1.08 -12.34
N GLN A 116 -12.76 2.14 -11.97
CA GLN A 116 -14.21 2.13 -11.85
C GLN A 116 -14.88 2.01 -13.21
N ASN A 117 -14.41 2.78 -14.20
CA ASN A 117 -14.95 2.74 -15.57
C ASN A 117 -14.76 1.36 -16.21
N ASP A 118 -13.62 0.71 -16.00
CA ASP A 118 -13.38 -0.66 -16.48
C ASP A 118 -14.42 -1.64 -15.88
N LEU A 119 -14.88 -1.44 -14.65
CA LEU A 119 -15.91 -2.27 -14.01
C LEU A 119 -17.33 -1.93 -14.53
N THR A 120 -17.60 -0.68 -14.87
CA THR A 120 -18.92 -0.23 -15.34
C THR A 120 -19.09 -0.33 -16.86
N GLN A 121 -18.01 -0.57 -17.62
CA GLN A 121 -18.07 -0.77 -19.07
C GLN A 121 -18.72 -2.10 -19.46
N TYR A 122 -18.85 -3.05 -18.53
CA TYR A 122 -19.54 -4.30 -18.81
C TYR A 122 -21.05 -4.09 -18.85
N THR A 123 -21.68 -4.47 -19.96
CA THR A 123 -23.13 -4.60 -20.04
C THR A 123 -23.59 -5.56 -18.93
N PRO A 124 -24.48 -5.13 -18.01
CA PRO A 124 -25.00 -6.02 -16.99
C PRO A 124 -25.64 -7.22 -17.67
N LEU A 125 -25.36 -8.41 -17.13
CA LEU A 125 -25.92 -9.63 -17.68
C LEU A 125 -27.45 -9.60 -17.54
N ASN A 126 -28.15 -9.86 -18.63
CA ASN A 126 -29.61 -9.93 -18.66
C ASN A 126 -30.17 -11.21 -18.02
N ALA A 127 -29.29 -12.12 -17.58
CA ALA A 127 -29.63 -13.36 -16.91
C ALA A 127 -28.54 -13.73 -15.88
N PRO A 128 -28.85 -14.56 -14.87
CA PRO A 128 -27.85 -15.07 -13.95
C PRO A 128 -26.71 -15.78 -14.67
N ARG A 129 -25.47 -15.62 -14.16
CA ARG A 129 -24.26 -16.22 -14.75
C ARG A 129 -24.42 -17.72 -15.04
N ALA A 130 -25.06 -18.47 -14.14
CA ALA A 130 -25.32 -19.90 -14.30
C ALA A 130 -26.10 -20.23 -15.58
N LYS A 131 -27.12 -19.44 -15.92
CA LYS A 131 -27.94 -19.63 -17.12
C LYS A 131 -27.19 -19.27 -18.40
N ILE A 132 -26.37 -18.22 -18.37
CA ILE A 132 -25.55 -17.83 -19.52
C ILE A 132 -24.49 -18.89 -19.81
N LEU A 133 -23.85 -19.39 -18.75
CA LEU A 133 -22.88 -20.47 -18.83
C LEU A 133 -23.48 -21.79 -19.36
N SER A 134 -24.69 -22.15 -18.96
CA SER A 134 -25.34 -23.36 -19.48
C SER A 134 -25.64 -23.27 -20.97
N VAL A 135 -26.13 -22.12 -21.45
CA VAL A 135 -26.37 -21.87 -22.89
C VAL A 135 -25.05 -21.87 -23.67
N ALA A 136 -24.01 -21.20 -23.15
CA ALA A 136 -22.70 -21.18 -23.79
C ALA A 136 -22.06 -22.58 -23.92
N LYS A 137 -22.31 -23.47 -22.94
CA LYS A 137 -21.93 -24.89 -23.01
C LYS A 137 -22.66 -25.62 -24.12
N GLN A 138 -23.98 -25.49 -24.19
CA GLN A 138 -24.81 -26.16 -25.20
C GLN A 138 -24.48 -25.71 -26.62
N GLN A 139 -24.19 -24.42 -26.80
CA GLN A 139 -23.88 -23.83 -28.11
C GLN A 139 -22.38 -23.94 -28.48
N GLY A 140 -21.55 -24.52 -27.62
CA GLY A 140 -20.12 -24.69 -27.88
C GLY A 140 -19.32 -23.38 -27.96
N LEU A 141 -19.85 -22.29 -27.40
CA LEU A 141 -19.25 -20.94 -27.48
C LEU A 141 -18.02 -20.78 -26.57
N VAL A 142 -17.84 -21.67 -25.59
CA VAL A 142 -16.76 -21.59 -24.61
C VAL A 142 -16.10 -22.95 -24.47
N ARG A 143 -14.76 -22.94 -24.52
CA ARG A 143 -13.97 -24.10 -24.13
C ARG A 143 -13.94 -24.19 -22.61
N TRP A 144 -14.54 -25.23 -22.07
CA TRP A 144 -14.59 -25.45 -20.63
C TRP A 144 -13.20 -25.80 -20.08
N PRO A 145 -12.84 -25.27 -18.90
CA PRO A 145 -11.65 -25.71 -18.20
C PRO A 145 -11.69 -27.22 -17.95
N PHE A 146 -10.53 -27.87 -17.99
CA PHE A 146 -10.44 -29.26 -17.61
C PHE A 146 -10.84 -29.45 -16.14
N PRO A 147 -11.50 -30.56 -15.80
CA PRO A 147 -11.77 -30.91 -14.41
C PRO A 147 -10.47 -30.86 -13.61
N MET A 148 -10.51 -30.19 -12.45
CA MET A 148 -9.37 -30.19 -11.54
C MET A 148 -9.09 -31.63 -11.09
N LYS A 149 -7.82 -31.96 -10.85
CA LYS A 149 -7.46 -33.25 -10.27
C LYS A 149 -8.11 -33.41 -8.90
N ASP A 150 -8.61 -34.60 -8.63
CA ASP A 150 -9.25 -34.92 -7.36
C ASP A 150 -8.30 -34.65 -6.20
N ASN A 151 -8.78 -33.86 -5.24
CA ASN A 151 -8.10 -33.63 -3.99
C ASN A 151 -9.07 -33.96 -2.85
N PRO A 152 -8.86 -35.09 -2.16
CA PRO A 152 -9.76 -35.57 -1.10
C PRO A 152 -10.00 -34.52 -0.01
N LYS A 153 -9.02 -33.63 0.24
CA LYS A 153 -9.12 -32.57 1.27
C LYS A 153 -10.02 -31.40 0.86
N ARG A 154 -10.35 -31.27 -0.43
CA ARG A 154 -11.18 -30.18 -0.97
C ARG A 154 -12.62 -30.61 -1.26
N MET A 155 -12.89 -31.92 -1.35
CA MET A 155 -14.25 -32.47 -1.57
C MET A 155 -15.19 -32.25 -0.38
N THR A 156 -14.65 -32.07 0.83
CA THR A 156 -15.42 -31.83 2.06
C THR A 156 -15.55 -30.34 2.40
N SER A 157 -15.10 -29.43 1.53
CA SER A 157 -15.19 -27.99 1.77
C SER A 157 -16.52 -27.42 1.27
N ASP A 158 -17.14 -26.61 2.10
CA ASP A 158 -18.24 -25.69 1.81
C ASP A 158 -17.99 -24.73 0.62
N LYS A 159 -16.74 -24.61 0.15
CA LYS A 159 -16.34 -23.77 -0.99
C LYS A 159 -16.40 -24.50 -2.33
N TYR A 160 -16.94 -25.71 -2.36
CA TYR A 160 -17.05 -26.50 -3.59
C TYR A 160 -18.24 -26.00 -4.43
N CYS A 161 -17.97 -25.51 -5.64
CA CYS A 161 -19.00 -24.95 -6.51
C CYS A 161 -19.94 -26.05 -7.05
N HIS A 162 -21.25 -25.79 -7.06
CA HIS A 162 -22.30 -26.72 -7.54
C HIS A 162 -22.02 -27.28 -8.94
N PHE A 163 -21.40 -26.48 -9.81
CA PHE A 163 -21.04 -26.86 -11.18
C PHE A 163 -20.02 -28.01 -11.25
N HIS A 164 -19.35 -28.34 -10.14
CA HIS A 164 -18.42 -29.47 -10.04
C HIS A 164 -19.05 -30.70 -9.35
N ILE A 165 -20.16 -30.54 -8.61
CA ILE A 165 -20.86 -31.64 -7.96
C ILE A 165 -21.61 -32.48 -9.00
N GLU A 166 -22.23 -31.83 -9.99
CA GLU A 166 -22.98 -32.50 -11.06
C GLU A 166 -22.11 -33.40 -11.95
N ASP A 167 -20.88 -32.98 -12.26
CA ASP A 167 -19.93 -33.78 -13.08
C ASP A 167 -19.41 -35.03 -12.33
N ILE A 168 -19.37 -35.02 -11.00
CA ILE A 168 -18.99 -36.19 -10.18
C ILE A 168 -20.15 -37.19 -10.09
N ALA A 169 -21.38 -36.70 -9.94
CA ALA A 169 -22.57 -37.56 -9.86
C ALA A 169 -22.80 -38.38 -11.14
N GLN A 170 -22.46 -37.83 -12.31
CA GLN A 170 -22.57 -38.55 -13.58
C GLN A 170 -21.49 -39.63 -13.77
N ARG A 171 -20.32 -39.51 -13.13
CA ARG A 171 -19.25 -40.53 -13.17
C ARG A 171 -19.51 -41.72 -12.25
N ASN A 172 -20.19 -41.52 -11.13
CA ASN A 172 -20.48 -42.58 -10.17
C ASN A 172 -21.74 -43.40 -10.50
N ALA A 173 -22.47 -43.05 -11.57
CA ALA A 173 -23.68 -43.76 -12.01
C ALA A 173 -23.41 -44.79 -13.13
N THR A 174 -22.15 -45.00 -13.54
CA THR A 174 -21.74 -45.95 -14.59
C THR A 174 -20.78 -47.03 -14.10
N THR A 175 -20.76 -47.33 -12.80
CA THR A 175 -20.16 -48.54 -12.22
C THR A 175 -21.24 -49.33 -11.51
#